data_AF-A0A9X6WK71-F1
#
_entry.id   AF-A0A9X6WK71-F1
#
_cell.length_a   1.000
_cell.length_b   1.000
_cell.length_c   1.000
_cell.angle_alpha   90.00
_cell.angle_beta   90.00
_cell.angle_gamma   90.00
#
_symmetry.space_group_name_H-M   'P 1'
#
loop_
_entity.id
_entity.type
_entity.pdbx_description
1 polymer ?
#
loop_
_entity_poly.entity_id
_entity_poly.type
_entity_poly.pdbx_seq_one_letter_code
_entity_poly.pdbx_strand_id
1 'polypeptide(L)' 'MKNIIPALLVYFIVCVISVIIPASEGYNYVSWKLFVGQVYAIPIFFITAIITFYINKKKSYE' A
#
# COMPACT_ATOMS: atom_id res chain seq x y z
N MET A 1 9.89 14.26 2.73
CA MET A 1 8.94 13.53 1.84
C MET A 1 9.56 12.32 1.12
N LYS A 2 10.86 12.28 0.81
CA LYS A 2 11.46 11.13 0.09
C LYS A 2 11.25 9.75 0.76
N ASN A 3 11.08 9.69 2.09
CA ASN A 3 10.87 8.44 2.82
C ASN A 3 9.43 7.87 2.69
N ILE A 4 8.45 8.71 2.35
CA ILE A 4 7.04 8.28 2.23
C ILE A 4 6.68 7.89 0.79
N ILE A 5 7.46 8.34 -0.19
CA ILE A 5 7.23 8.05 -1.62
C ILE A 5 7.19 6.55 -1.90
N PRO A 6 8.16 5.73 -1.42
CA PRO A 6 8.10 4.28 -1.63
C PRO A 6 6.85 3.64 -1.02
N ALA A 7 6.46 4.07 0.17
CA ALA A 7 5.27 3.56 0.85
C ALA A 7 3.98 3.91 0.07
N LEU A 8 3.85 5.15 -0.41
CA LEU A 8 2.71 5.57 -1.23
C LEU A 8 2.63 4.81 -2.55
N LEU A 9 3.78 4.55 -3.18
CA LEU A 9 3.84 3.80 -4.43
C LEU A 9 3.37 2.35 -4.24
N VAL A 10 3.84 1.68 -3.18
CA VAL A 10 3.40 0.32 -2.87
C VAL A 10 1.91 0.28 -2.51
N TYR A 11 1.44 1.23 -1.71
CA TYR A 11 0.01 1.38 -1.39
C TYR A 11 -0.85 1.51 -2.65
N PHE A 12 -0.43 2.36 -3.60
CA PHE A 12 -1.13 2.56 -4.86
C PHE A 12 -1.20 1.29 -5.69
N ILE A 13 -0.09 0.54 -5.77
CA ILE A 13 -0.04 -0.75 -6.48
C ILE A 13 -1.05 -1.75 -5.87
N VAL A 14 -1.12 -1.86 -4.54
CA VAL A 14 -2.06 -2.77 -3.87
C VAL A 14 -3.52 -2.39 -4.17
N CYS A 15 -3.82 -1.08 -4.21
CA CYS A 15 -5.16 -0.60 -4.58
C CYS A 15 -5.51 -0.96 -6.04
N VAL A 16 -4.56 -0.79 -6.97
CA VAL A 16 -4.75 -1.16 -8.39
C VAL A 16 -4.98 -2.66 -8.53
N ILE A 17 -4.16 -3.49 -7.88
CA ILE A 17 -4.32 -4.96 -7.88
C ILE A 17 -5.71 -5.34 -7.35
N SER A 18 -6.16 -4.71 -6.26
CA SER A 18 -7.45 -5.00 -5.64
C SER A 18 -8.62 -4.77 -6.59
N VAL A 19 -8.54 -3.76 -7.47
CA VAL A 19 -9.59 -3.45 -8.44
C VAL A 19 -9.60 -4.44 -9.62
N ILE A 20 -8.42 -4.85 -10.08
CA ILE A 20 -8.24 -5.77 -11.22
C ILE A 20 -8.74 -7.18 -10.88
N ILE A 21 -8.51 -7.64 -9.66
CA ILE A 21 -8.92 -9.00 -9.24
C ILE A 21 -10.45 -9.10 -9.26
N PRO A 22 -11.03 -10.12 -9.91
CA PRO A 22 -12.47 -10.35 -9.87
C PRO A 22 -12.91 -10.71 -8.45
N ALA A 23 -14.04 -10.15 -8.02
CA ALA A 23 -14.69 -10.52 -6.76
C ALA A 23 -15.93 -11.38 -7.03
N SER A 24 -16.46 -11.98 -5.97
CA SER A 24 -17.71 -12.75 -6.02
C SER A 24 -18.89 -11.93 -6.55
N GLU A 25 -19.91 -12.64 -7.03
CA GLU A 25 -21.15 -12.01 -7.48
C GLU A 25 -21.78 -11.16 -6.37
N GLY A 26 -22.29 -9.98 -6.75
CA GLY A 26 -22.80 -8.98 -5.81
C GLY A 26 -21.72 -8.10 -5.17
N TYR A 27 -20.43 -8.42 -5.32
CA TYR A 27 -19.30 -7.69 -4.72
C TYR A 27 -18.29 -7.15 -5.75
N ASN A 28 -18.50 -7.45 -7.03
CA ASN A 28 -17.60 -7.09 -8.14
C ASN A 28 -17.72 -5.62 -8.57
N TYR A 29 -17.89 -4.69 -7.63
CA TYR A 29 -17.94 -3.25 -7.90
C TYR A 29 -16.72 -2.54 -7.27
N VAL A 30 -16.26 -1.46 -7.92
CA VAL A 30 -14.97 -0.81 -7.62
C VAL A 30 -14.87 -0.35 -6.17
N SER A 31 -15.93 0.24 -5.59
CA SER A 31 -15.89 0.73 -4.22
C SER A 31 -15.73 -0.37 -3.19
N TRP A 32 -16.37 -1.54 -3.37
CA TRP A 32 -16.16 -2.68 -2.47
C TRP A 32 -14.76 -3.26 -2.56
N LYS A 33 -14.26 -3.43 -3.78
CA LYS A 33 -12.89 -3.92 -4.00
C LYS A 33 -11.86 -2.99 -3.37
N LEU A 34 -12.05 -1.68 -3.51
CA LEU A 34 -11.17 -0.70 -2.86
C LEU A 34 -11.31 -0.74 -1.33
N PHE A 35 -12.53 -0.85 -0.80
CA PHE A 35 -12.78 -0.97 0.63
C PHE A 35 -12.08 -2.19 1.24
N VAL A 36 -12.26 -3.38 0.65
CA VAL A 36 -11.57 -4.60 1.09
C VAL A 36 -10.06 -4.49 0.85
N GLY A 37 -9.65 -3.91 -0.28
CA GLY A 37 -8.24 -3.65 -0.59
C GLY A 37 -7.52 -2.81 0.46
N GLN A 38 -8.22 -1.89 1.14
CA GLN A 38 -7.65 -1.09 2.24
C GLN A 38 -7.14 -1.95 3.40
N VAL A 39 -7.78 -3.09 3.68
CA VAL A 39 -7.38 -4.02 4.75
C VAL A 39 -5.95 -4.54 4.52
N TYR A 40 -5.49 -4.60 3.27
CA TYR A 40 -4.12 -4.98 2.92
C TYR A 40 -3.24 -3.75 2.63
N ALA A 41 -3.77 -2.74 1.94
CA ALA A 41 -3.00 -1.58 1.52
C ALA A 41 -2.48 -0.75 2.70
N ILE A 42 -3.30 -0.54 3.73
CA ILE A 42 -2.92 0.27 4.90
C ILE A 42 -1.80 -0.41 5.72
N PRO A 43 -1.88 -1.70 6.08
CA PRO A 43 -0.77 -2.37 6.76
C PRO A 43 0.53 -2.35 5.95
N ILE A 44 0.46 -2.63 4.65
CA ILE A 44 1.64 -2.63 3.77
C ILE A 44 2.25 -1.23 3.70
N PHE A 45 1.43 -0.17 3.65
CA PHE A 45 1.89 1.20 3.70
C PHE A 45 2.71 1.50 4.96
N PHE A 46 2.17 1.16 6.14
CA PHE A 46 2.87 1.40 7.40
C PHE A 46 4.17 0.61 7.51
N ILE A 47 4.16 -0.68 7.16
CA ILE A 47 5.37 -1.51 7.16
C ILE A 47 6.44 -0.91 6.24
N THR A 48 6.05 -0.56 5.02
CA THR A 48 6.98 0.03 4.03
C THR A 48 7.52 1.38 4.49
N ALA A 49 6.67 2.22 5.08
CA ALA A 49 7.07 3.52 5.62
C ALA A 49 8.08 3.37 6.77
N ILE A 50 7.83 2.44 7.69
CA ILE A 50 8.73 2.14 8.82
C ILE A 50 10.08 1.64 8.30
N ILE A 51 10.09 0.65 7.40
CA ILE A 51 11.33 0.10 6.82
C ILE A 51 12.13 1.19 6.11
N THR A 52 11.48 1.97 5.24
CA THR A 52 12.13 3.05 4.48
C THR A 52 12.70 4.11 5.42
N PHE A 53 11.98 4.43 6.50
CA PHE A 53 12.46 5.35 7.52
C PHE A 53 13.73 4.83 8.20
N TYR A 54 13.76 3.57 8.63
CA TYR A 54 14.94 2.98 9.28
C TYR A 54 16.15 2.89 8.35
N ILE A 55 15.97 2.52 7.09
CA ILE A 55 17.05 2.44 6.10
C ILE A 55 17.67 3.82 5.85
N ASN A 56 16.83 4.83 5.62
CA ASN A 56 17.32 6.18 5.37
C ASN A 56 17.92 6.83 6.62
N LYS A 57 17.44 6.46 7.82
CA LYS A 57 18.07 6.85 9.07
C LYS A 57 19.48 6.28 9.17
N LYS A 58 19.69 4.99 8.90
CA LYS A 58 21.02 4.35 8.93
C LYS A 58 22.01 5.03 7.97
N LYS A 59 21.56 5.33 6.74
CA LYS A 59 22.37 6.03 5.72
C LYS A 59 22.80 7.45 6.12
N SER A 60 22.14 8.06 7.11
CA SER A 60 22.50 9.40 7.61
C SER A 60 23.56 9.37 8.73
N TYR A 61 23.84 8.20 9.31
CA TYR A 61 24.86 8.03 10.36
C TYR A 61 26.19 7.46 9.82
N GLU A 62 26.19 6.96 8.59
CA GLU A 62 27.39 6.62 7.79
C GLU A 62 27.85 7.85 6.99
#